data_AF-A0A7K2MYG4-F1
#
_entry.id   AF-A0A7K2MYG4-F1
#
_cell.length_a   1.000
_cell.length_b   1.000
_cell.length_c   1.000
_cell.angle_alpha   90.00
_cell.angle_beta   90.00
_cell.angle_gamma   90.00
#
_symmetry.space_group_name_H-M   'P 1'
#
loop_
_entity.id
_entity.type
_entity.pdbx_description
1 polymer ?
#
loop_
_entity_poly.entity_id
_entity_poly.type
_entity_poly.pdbx_seq_one_letter_code
_entity_poly.pdbx_strand_id
1 'polypeptide(L)'
;ERGATTIALTNDPGSTLATSADLVLTTCARETPFRSGATVSRIAQLAVVDCLFVGVAQRSYDAATTALEETYGAVQRRRRPARRTG
;
A
#
# COMPACT_ATOMS: atom_id res chain seq x y z
N GLU A 1 -20.85 -12.87 0.27
CA GLU A 1 -19.38 -13.01 0.38
C GLU A 1 -18.89 -14.05 -0.62
N ARG A 2 -17.65 -13.94 -1.13
CA ARG A 2 -17.07 -14.85 -2.15
C ARG A 2 -15.90 -15.71 -1.64
N GLY A 3 -15.70 -15.78 -0.31
CA GLY A 3 -14.65 -16.60 0.31
C GLY A 3 -13.23 -16.03 0.26
N ALA A 4 -13.05 -14.78 -0.17
CA ALA A 4 -11.75 -14.10 -0.11
C ALA A 4 -11.54 -13.48 1.28
N THR A 5 -10.35 -13.67 1.85
CA THR A 5 -9.95 -12.98 3.09
C THR A 5 -9.86 -11.47 2.84
N THR A 6 -10.46 -10.69 3.72
CA THR A 6 -10.56 -9.24 3.67
C THR A 6 -9.74 -8.59 4.78
N ILE A 7 -9.07 -7.49 4.45
CA ILE A 7 -8.27 -6.72 5.40
C ILE A 7 -8.72 -5.26 5.35
N ALA A 8 -9.21 -4.73 6.46
CA ALA A 8 -9.52 -3.31 6.63
C ALA A 8 -8.28 -2.54 7.09
N LEU A 9 -7.92 -1.47 6.38
CA LEU A 9 -6.89 -0.51 6.80
C LEU A 9 -7.54 0.85 7.10
N THR A 10 -7.65 1.20 8.38
CA THR A 10 -8.45 2.36 8.82
C THR A 10 -7.85 3.04 10.04
N ASN A 11 -8.16 4.32 10.30
CA ASN A 11 -7.85 4.93 11.59
C ASN A 11 -8.95 4.68 12.64
N ASP A 12 -10.14 4.24 12.19
CA ASP A 12 -11.34 4.07 13.00
C ASP A 12 -11.68 2.58 13.14
N PRO A 13 -11.28 1.94 14.26
CA PRO A 13 -11.61 0.55 14.53
C PRO A 13 -13.10 0.31 14.80
N GLY A 14 -13.89 1.36 15.06
CA GLY A 14 -15.34 1.28 15.26
C GLY A 14 -16.15 1.42 13.97
N SER A 15 -15.50 1.69 12.84
CA SER A 15 -16.18 1.88 11.56
C SER A 15 -16.85 0.61 11.05
N THR A 16 -17.92 0.76 10.26
CA THR A 16 -18.58 -0.36 9.56
C THR A 16 -17.59 -1.16 8.70
N LEU A 17 -16.59 -0.49 8.12
CA LEU A 17 -15.51 -1.15 7.38
C LEU A 17 -14.76 -2.14 8.26
N ALA A 18 -14.33 -1.72 9.46
CA ALA A 18 -13.60 -2.58 10.40
C ALA A 18 -14.45 -3.77 10.87
N THR A 19 -15.74 -3.56 11.14
CA THR A 19 -16.64 -4.64 11.57
C THR A 19 -16.93 -5.66 10.46
N SER A 20 -16.78 -5.27 9.19
CA SER A 20 -17.08 -6.12 8.03
C SER A 20 -15.88 -6.90 7.48
N ALA A 21 -14.68 -6.73 8.05
CA ALA A 21 -13.45 -7.35 7.55
C ALA A 21 -12.97 -8.51 8.44
N ASP A 22 -12.30 -9.50 7.84
CA ASP A 22 -11.71 -10.64 8.56
C ASP A 22 -10.54 -10.20 9.45
N LEU A 23 -9.75 -9.24 8.96
CA LEU A 23 -8.58 -8.68 9.65
C LEU A 23 -8.66 -7.16 9.64
N VAL A 24 -8.24 -6.52 10.74
CA VAL A 24 -8.22 -5.06 10.87
C VAL A 24 -6.82 -4.58 11.21
N LEU A 25 -6.30 -3.66 10.39
CA LEU A 25 -5.05 -2.94 10.59
C LEU A 25 -5.38 -1.47 10.87
N THR A 26 -5.15 -1.04 12.11
CA THR A 26 -5.44 0.33 12.52
C THR A 26 -4.23 1.25 12.33
N THR A 27 -4.42 2.44 11.79
CA THR A 27 -3.39 3.48 11.73
C THR A 27 -3.54 4.47 12.89
N CYS A 28 -2.42 4.90 13.48
CA CYS A 28 -2.39 5.97 14.47
C CYS A 28 -2.24 7.34 13.78
N ALA A 29 -3.15 7.68 12.87
CA ALA A 29 -3.16 9.02 12.26
C ALA A 29 -3.94 9.98 13.17
N ARG A 30 -3.24 10.87 13.88
CA ARG A 30 -3.89 11.91 14.69
C ARG A 30 -4.39 13.01 13.76
N GLU A 31 -5.64 12.89 13.32
CA GLU A 31 -6.29 13.94 12.53
C GLU A 31 -6.54 15.15 13.41
N THR A 32 -5.81 16.24 13.18
CA THR A 32 -6.11 17.53 13.78
C THR A 32 -6.96 18.32 12.79
N PRO A 33 -8.06 18.96 13.20
CA PRO A 33 -8.98 19.66 12.29
C PRO A 33 -8.34 20.82 11.51
N PHE A 34 -7.12 21.23 11.88
CA PHE A 34 -6.38 22.35 11.28
C PHE A 34 -5.23 21.92 10.35
N ARG A 35 -4.97 20.62 10.16
CA ARG A 35 -4.00 20.14 9.16
C ARG A 35 -4.70 19.22 8.18
N SER A 36 -4.16 19.12 6.96
CA SER A 36 -4.64 18.20 5.94
C SER A 36 -4.51 16.75 6.43
N GLY A 37 -5.52 16.28 7.17
CA GLY A 37 -5.58 14.96 7.78
C GLY A 37 -5.50 13.85 6.73
N ALA A 38 -5.98 14.14 5.51
CA ALA A 38 -5.90 13.22 4.38
C ALA A 38 -4.46 12.83 4.01
N THR A 39 -3.51 13.77 3.98
CA THR A 39 -2.11 13.45 3.64
C THR A 39 -1.44 12.64 4.75
N VAL A 40 -1.66 13.02 6.01
CA VAL A 40 -1.09 12.30 7.17
C VAL A 40 -1.68 10.89 7.28
N SER A 41 -2.99 10.77 7.10
CA SER A 41 -3.70 9.49 7.06
C SER A 41 -3.13 8.59 5.96
N ARG A 42 -2.93 9.14 4.75
CA ARG A 42 -2.33 8.39 3.64
C ARG A 42 -0.89 7.95 3.94
N ILE A 43 -0.06 8.80 4.55
CA ILE A 43 1.31 8.42 4.94
C ILE A 43 1.27 7.26 5.94
N ALA A 44 0.42 7.33 6.96
CA ALA A 44 0.29 6.25 7.94
C ALA A 44 -0.19 4.95 7.29
N GLN A 45 -1.15 5.03 6.37
CA GLN A 45 -1.64 3.88 5.61
C GLN A 45 -0.54 3.29 4.70
N LEU A 46 0.23 4.12 4.00
CA LEU A 46 1.34 3.68 3.15
C LEU A 46 2.43 2.98 3.97
N ALA A 47 2.76 3.50 5.16
CA ALA A 47 3.73 2.86 6.05
C ALA A 47 3.30 1.44 6.45
N VAL A 48 2.00 1.23 6.73
CA VAL A 48 1.46 -0.12 7.01
C VAL A 48 1.56 -1.02 5.77
N VAL A 49 1.27 -0.49 4.58
CA VAL A 49 1.42 -1.24 3.32
C VAL A 49 2.88 -1.62 3.06
N ASP A 50 3.84 -0.74 3.34
CA ASP A 50 5.28 -1.04 3.21
C ASP A 50 5.70 -2.16 4.15
N CYS A 51 5.25 -2.15 5.40
CA CYS A 51 5.51 -3.24 6.35
C CYS A 51 4.95 -4.58 5.86
N LEU A 52 3.72 -4.60 5.33
CA LEU A 52 3.13 -5.80 4.74
C LEU A 52 3.94 -6.29 3.54
N PHE A 53 4.33 -5.37 2.65
CA PHE A 53 5.13 -5.69 1.47
C PHE A 53 6.45 -6.35 1.85
N VAL A 54 7.21 -5.74 2.77
CA VAL A 54 8.50 -6.31 3.23
C VAL A 54 8.29 -7.68 3.84
N GLY A 55 7.30 -7.85 4.72
CA GLY A 55 7.03 -9.14 5.33
C GLY A 55 6.68 -10.22 4.30
N VAL A 56 5.84 -9.90 3.30
CA VAL A 56 5.50 -10.83 2.21
C VAL A 56 6.75 -11.16 1.38
N ALA A 57 7.49 -10.14 0.94
CA ALA A 57 8.70 -10.32 0.14
C ALA A 57 9.75 -11.18 0.84
N GLN A 58 9.94 -11.03 2.15
CA GLN A 58 10.86 -11.87 2.93
C GLN A 58 10.44 -13.35 2.97
N ARG A 59 9.14 -13.64 2.95
CA ARG A 59 8.61 -15.02 2.98
C ARG A 59 8.57 -15.67 1.61
N SER A 60 8.60 -14.89 0.53
CA SER A 60 8.53 -15.36 -0.85
C SER A 60 9.59 -14.67 -1.72
N TYR A 61 10.85 -14.74 -1.30
CA TYR A 61 11.95 -13.95 -1.87
C TYR A 61 12.11 -14.11 -3.38
N ASP A 62 12.16 -15.36 -3.87
CA ASP A 62 12.36 -15.63 -5.31
C ASP A 62 11.18 -15.10 -6.14
N ALA A 63 9.95 -15.39 -5.71
CA ALA A 63 8.74 -14.90 -6.39
C ALA A 63 8.64 -13.37 -6.36
N ALA A 64 9.01 -12.74 -5.24
CA ALA A 64 9.05 -11.28 -5.13
C ALA A 64 10.09 -10.67 -6.07
N THR A 65 11.27 -11.31 -6.19
CA THR A 65 12.34 -10.86 -7.10
C THR A 65 11.89 -10.94 -8.56
N THR A 66 11.29 -12.06 -8.98
CA THR A 66 10.75 -12.20 -10.34
C THR A 66 9.67 -11.15 -10.63
N ALA A 67 8.71 -10.94 -9.72
CA ALA A 67 7.67 -9.94 -9.91
C ALA A 67 8.23 -8.50 -10.01
N LEU A 68 9.28 -8.19 -9.25
CA LEU A 68 9.98 -6.90 -9.34
C LEU A 68 10.69 -6.73 -10.69
N GLU A 69 11.36 -7.76 -11.19
CA GLU A 69 12.01 -7.73 -12.51
C GLU A 69 11.00 -7.53 -13.65
N GLU A 70 9.87 -8.23 -13.60
CA GLU A 70 8.80 -8.10 -14.59
C GLU A 70 8.20 -6.68 -14.61
N THR A 71 7.87 -6.15 -13.43
CA THR A 71 7.32 -4.80 -13.31
C THR A 71 8.33 -3.74 -13.73
N TYR A 72 9.61 -3.90 -13.38
CA TYR A 72 10.69 -3.02 -13.84
C TYR A 72 10.81 -3.04 -15.38
N GLY A 73 10.87 -4.22 -15.99
CA GLY A 73 10.96 -4.40 -17.44
C GLY A 73 9.79 -3.77 -18.20
N ALA A 74 8.56 -3.87 -17.66
CA ALA A 74 7.36 -3.29 -18.24
C ALA A 74 7.41 -1.74 -18.30
N VAL A 75 7.97 -1.10 -17.26
CA VAL A 75 8.08 0.36 -17.19
C VAL A 75 9.30 0.87 -17.98
N GLN A 76 10.40 0.12 -18.01
CA GLN A 76 11.60 0.45 -18.77
C GLN A 76 11.31 0.63 -20.26
N ARG A 77 10.47 -0.24 -20.84
CA ARG A 77 10.04 -0.17 -22.26
C ARG A 77 9.27 1.09 -22.62
N ARG A 78 8.72 1.82 -21.63
CA ARG A 78 7.92 3.04 -21.83
C ARG A 78 8.71 4.33 -21.56
N ARG A 79 9.95 4.24 -21.07
CA ARG A 79 10.82 5.43 -20.94
C ARG A 79 11.27 5.87 -22.33
N ARG A 80 10.52 6.80 -22.94
CA ARG A 80 10.92 7.53 -24.14
C ARG A 80 12.30 8.17 -23.87
N PRO A 81 13.32 8.01 -24.74
CA PRO A 81 14.58 8.68 -24.52
C PRO A 81 14.31 10.19 -24.46
N ALA A 82 14.84 10.84 -23.41
CA ALA A 82 14.71 12.27 -23.23
C ALA A 82 15.14 12.96 -24.53
N ARG A 83 14.20 13.70 -25.14
CA ARG A 83 14.46 14.49 -26.34
C ARG A 83 15.54 15.51 -25.98
N ARG A 84 16.78 15.25 -26.41
CA ARG A 84 17.87 16.23 -26.34
C ARG A 84 17.50 17.35 -27.29
N THR A 85 16.92 18.42 -26.76
CA THR A 85 16.86 19.71 -27.44
C THR A 85 18.25 20.32 -27.36
N GLY A 86 18.89 20.48 -28.51
CA GLY A 86 20.07 21.32 -28.67
C GLY A 86 19.72 22.80 -28.63
#